data_AF-A0A512DAQ0-F1
#
_entry.id   AF-A0A512DAQ0-F1
#
_cell.length_a   1.000
_cell.length_b   1.000
_cell.length_c   1.000
_cell.angle_alpha   90.00
_cell.angle_beta   90.00
_cell.angle_gamma   90.00
#
_symmetry.space_group_name_H-M   'P 1'
#
loop_
_entity.id
_entity.type
_entity.pdbx_description
1 polymer ?
#
loop_
_entity_poly.entity_id
_entity_poly.type
_entity_poly.pdbx_seq_one_letter_code
_entity_poly.pdbx_strand_id
1 'polypeptide(L)'
;MALAGSVWAAFLLPPQVVTWDGDAAPGWARRLEGAESFDLIRAAGAAAGIRDHYVLFGLLIAPSFILIGVPLLRASQAVGRSTAVLAWSTLLGAPASLMSYGGVGLGDPWDLFWGAEIPLLLAVCVCGAVAGVLAYRRHRVPVWWAALLAATPVVIVAGTAVFSYFPHGSLVGYGVEVAALAVGVRSATVSTGEPASSHGVAGSR
;
A
#
# COMPACT_ATOMS: atom_id res chain seq x y z
N MET A 1 -0.63 -10.81 -2.34
CA MET A 1 -1.42 -9.83 -1.57
C MET A 1 -0.95 -8.40 -1.84
N ALA A 2 0.28 -8.01 -1.52
CA ALA A 2 0.74 -6.63 -1.76
C ALA A 2 0.66 -6.20 -3.24
N LEU A 3 1.08 -7.07 -4.18
CA LEU A 3 0.86 -6.84 -5.62
C LEU A 3 -0.63 -6.71 -5.99
N ALA A 4 -1.52 -7.46 -5.33
CA ALA A 4 -2.95 -7.32 -5.57
C ALA A 4 -3.47 -5.96 -5.10
N GLY A 5 -2.95 -5.43 -3.97
CA GLY A 5 -3.24 -4.07 -3.54
C GLY A 5 -2.71 -3.00 -4.51
N SER A 6 -1.49 -3.19 -5.04
CA SER A 6 -0.94 -2.32 -6.10
C SER A 6 -1.79 -2.35 -7.38
N VAL A 7 -2.16 -3.54 -7.85
CA VAL A 7 -3.02 -3.72 -9.03
C VAL A 7 -4.42 -3.14 -8.80
N TRP A 8 -4.98 -3.28 -7.60
CA TRP A 8 -6.26 -2.69 -7.24
C TRP A 8 -6.20 -1.16 -7.26
N ALA A 9 -5.15 -0.56 -6.70
CA ALA A 9 -4.92 0.88 -6.81
C ALA A 9 -4.75 1.35 -8.26
N ALA A 10 -4.05 0.58 -9.09
CA ALA A 10 -3.88 0.90 -10.51
C ALA A 10 -5.21 0.76 -11.29
N PHE A 11 -6.02 -0.23 -10.94
CA PHE A 11 -7.33 -0.46 -11.55
C PHE A 11 -8.31 0.69 -11.27
N LEU A 12 -8.31 1.24 -10.05
CA LEU A 12 -9.19 2.36 -9.68
C LEU A 12 -8.69 3.74 -10.15
N LEU A 13 -7.44 3.82 -10.61
CA LEU A 13 -6.79 5.08 -10.99
C LEU A 13 -7.49 5.83 -12.13
N PRO A 14 -7.89 5.21 -13.27
CA PRO A 14 -8.46 5.95 -14.39
C PRO A 14 -9.67 6.84 -14.05
N PRO A 15 -10.76 6.32 -13.43
CA PRO A 15 -11.91 7.17 -13.11
C PRO A 15 -11.58 8.29 -12.13
N GLN A 16 -10.67 8.03 -11.19
CA GLN A 16 -10.28 9.02 -10.21
C GLN A 16 -9.48 10.18 -10.85
N VAL A 17 -8.52 9.87 -11.72
CA VAL A 17 -7.74 10.87 -12.48
C VAL A 17 -8.64 11.71 -13.38
N VAL A 18 -9.55 11.06 -14.12
CA VAL A 18 -10.47 11.77 -15.03
C VAL A 18 -11.41 12.68 -14.26
N THR A 19 -11.92 12.23 -13.11
CA THR A 19 -12.81 13.07 -12.28
C THR A 19 -12.07 14.26 -11.68
N TRP A 20 -10.78 14.10 -11.35
CA TRP A 20 -9.96 15.16 -10.77
C TRP A 20 -9.45 16.18 -11.80
N ASP A 21 -8.85 15.71 -12.90
CA ASP A 21 -8.19 16.56 -13.90
C ASP A 21 -9.13 16.99 -15.04
N GLY A 22 -10.29 16.35 -15.19
CA GLY A 22 -11.23 16.60 -16.28
C GLY A 22 -10.59 16.46 -17.66
N ASP A 23 -10.67 17.53 -18.46
CA ASP A 23 -10.09 17.57 -19.82
C ASP A 23 -8.55 17.50 -19.83
N ALA A 24 -7.90 17.84 -18.71
CA ALA A 24 -6.44 17.74 -18.59
C ALA A 24 -5.95 16.30 -18.34
N ALA A 25 -6.86 15.36 -18.05
CA ALA A 25 -6.49 13.97 -17.78
C ALA A 25 -5.69 13.34 -18.95
N PRO A 26 -4.79 12.38 -18.69
CA PRO A 26 -4.10 11.67 -19.76
C PRO A 26 -5.08 10.89 -20.66
N GLY A 27 -4.81 10.84 -21.97
CA GLY A 27 -5.68 10.16 -22.93
C GLY A 27 -5.85 8.65 -22.69
N TRP A 28 -4.91 8.00 -21.99
CA TRP A 28 -5.08 6.61 -21.56
C TRP A 28 -6.12 6.48 -20.45
N ALA A 29 -6.17 7.42 -19.50
CA ALA A 29 -7.11 7.38 -18.38
C ALA A 29 -8.54 7.58 -18.87
N ARG A 30 -8.78 8.58 -19.73
CA ARG A 30 -10.08 8.80 -20.38
C ARG A 30 -10.58 7.60 -21.17
N ARG A 31 -9.69 6.90 -21.89
CA ARG A 31 -10.07 5.70 -22.65
C ARG A 31 -10.47 4.54 -21.74
N LEU A 32 -9.80 4.36 -20.61
CA LEU A 32 -10.09 3.28 -19.68
C LEU A 32 -11.29 3.60 -18.78
N GLU A 33 -11.50 4.86 -18.42
CA GLU A 33 -12.60 5.30 -17.55
C GLU A 33 -14.01 4.96 -18.08
N GLY A 34 -14.15 4.87 -19.41
CA GLY A 34 -15.35 4.40 -20.11
C GLY A 34 -15.49 2.88 -20.26
N ALA A 35 -14.67 2.08 -19.58
CA ALA A 35 -14.81 0.62 -19.59
C ALA A 35 -16.06 0.17 -18.81
N GLU A 36 -16.74 -0.87 -19.32
CA GLU A 36 -17.97 -1.43 -18.73
C GLU A 36 -17.83 -1.78 -17.24
N SER A 37 -16.64 -2.21 -16.81
CA SER A 37 -16.37 -2.50 -15.40
C SER A 37 -16.59 -1.29 -14.49
N PHE A 38 -16.29 -0.07 -14.95
CA PHE A 38 -16.51 1.14 -14.16
C PHE A 38 -17.98 1.55 -14.17
N ASP A 39 -18.71 1.30 -15.25
CA ASP A 39 -20.16 1.53 -15.29
C ASP A 39 -20.90 0.63 -14.30
N LEU A 40 -20.50 -0.64 -14.21
CA LEU A 40 -21.05 -1.55 -13.20
C LEU A 40 -20.76 -1.07 -11.77
N ILE A 41 -19.55 -0.57 -11.51
CA ILE A 41 -19.18 -0.02 -10.20
C ILE A 41 -20.00 1.25 -9.89
N ARG A 42 -20.13 2.18 -10.84
CA ARG A 42 -20.95 3.39 -10.69
C ARG A 42 -22.42 3.04 -10.44
N ALA A 43 -22.97 2.08 -11.17
CA ALA A 43 -24.34 1.62 -10.98
C ALA A 43 -24.55 1.02 -9.59
N ALA A 44 -23.60 0.20 -9.11
CA ALA A 44 -23.64 -0.34 -7.75
C ALA A 44 -23.52 0.76 -6.68
N GLY A 45 -22.64 1.74 -6.87
CA GLY A 45 -22.50 2.90 -6.01
C GLY A 45 -23.80 3.72 -5.94
N ALA A 46 -24.40 4.01 -7.10
CA ALA A 46 -25.65 4.74 -7.20
C ALA A 46 -26.81 3.99 -6.53
N ALA A 47 -26.87 2.66 -6.67
CA ALA A 47 -27.83 1.82 -5.96
C ALA A 47 -27.64 1.84 -4.43
N ALA A 48 -26.41 2.05 -3.97
CA ALA A 48 -26.07 2.27 -2.56
C ALA A 48 -26.20 3.74 -2.10
N GLY A 49 -26.66 4.64 -2.97
CA GLY A 49 -26.85 6.07 -2.66
C GLY A 49 -25.59 6.94 -2.85
N ILE A 50 -24.47 6.37 -3.31
CA ILE A 50 -23.23 7.11 -3.57
C ILE A 50 -23.20 7.51 -5.05
N ARG A 51 -23.54 8.77 -5.32
CA ARG A 51 -23.61 9.33 -6.69
C ARG A 51 -22.37 10.11 -7.10
N ASP A 52 -21.59 10.57 -6.13
CA ASP A 52 -20.31 11.22 -6.39
C ASP A 52 -19.28 10.13 -6.73
N HIS A 53 -18.82 10.11 -7.98
CA HIS A 53 -17.85 9.14 -8.46
C HIS A 53 -16.47 9.34 -7.81
N TYR A 54 -16.07 10.58 -7.52
CA TYR A 54 -14.81 10.85 -6.84
C TYR A 54 -14.80 10.24 -5.44
N VAL A 55 -15.93 10.37 -4.73
CA VAL A 55 -16.14 9.73 -3.42
C VAL A 55 -16.17 8.21 -3.55
N LEU A 56 -16.92 7.66 -4.50
CA LEU A 56 -17.05 6.22 -4.68
C LEU A 56 -15.69 5.55 -4.91
N PHE A 57 -14.93 6.02 -5.89
CA PHE A 57 -13.63 5.44 -6.22
C PHE A 57 -12.57 5.74 -5.16
N GLY A 58 -12.66 6.88 -4.47
CA GLY A 58 -11.89 7.18 -3.28
C GLY A 58 -12.13 6.21 -2.12
N LEU A 59 -13.39 5.87 -1.80
CA LEU A 59 -13.72 4.87 -0.77
C LEU A 59 -13.16 3.48 -1.14
N LEU A 60 -13.24 3.11 -2.41
CA LEU A 60 -12.79 1.83 -2.92
C LEU A 60 -11.26 1.64 -2.87
N ILE A 61 -10.48 2.66 -2.51
CA ILE A 61 -9.03 2.51 -2.33
C ILE A 61 -8.65 1.82 -1.01
N ALA A 62 -9.54 1.80 -0.01
CA ALA A 62 -9.28 1.24 1.31
C ALA A 62 -8.76 -0.23 1.30
N PRO A 63 -9.28 -1.14 0.45
CA PRO A 63 -8.71 -2.48 0.28
C PRO A 63 -7.23 -2.49 -0.12
N SER A 64 -6.73 -1.52 -0.89
CA SER A 64 -5.31 -1.44 -1.26
C SER A 64 -4.42 -1.30 -0.02
N PHE A 65 -4.79 -0.42 0.92
CA PHE A 65 -4.07 -0.27 2.18
C PHE A 65 -4.04 -1.57 2.99
N ILE A 66 -5.15 -2.31 3.04
CA ILE A 66 -5.21 -3.62 3.73
C ILE A 66 -4.33 -4.65 3.03
N LEU A 67 -4.46 -4.77 1.71
CA LEU A 67 -3.74 -5.75 0.90
C LEU A 67 -2.22 -5.53 0.89
N ILE A 68 -1.77 -4.29 1.08
CA ILE A 68 -0.37 -3.90 1.23
C ILE A 68 0.09 -4.06 2.69
N GLY A 69 -0.69 -3.54 3.64
CA GLY A 69 -0.34 -3.52 5.07
C GLY A 69 -0.27 -4.90 5.72
N VAL A 70 -1.16 -5.84 5.37
CA VAL A 70 -1.17 -7.19 5.97
C VAL A 70 0.12 -7.98 5.67
N PRO A 71 0.59 -8.08 4.41
CA PRO A 71 1.89 -8.69 4.11
C PRO A 71 3.05 -8.01 4.83
N LEU A 72 3.03 -6.68 4.94
CA LEU A 72 4.06 -5.93 5.64
C LEU A 72 4.06 -6.23 7.15
N LEU A 73 2.88 -6.35 7.76
CA LEU A 73 2.72 -6.74 9.15
C LEU A 73 3.28 -8.14 9.39
N ARG A 74 2.99 -9.09 8.52
CA ARG A 74 3.56 -10.46 8.60
C ARG A 74 5.08 -10.44 8.45
N ALA A 75 5.61 -9.70 7.47
CA ALA A 75 7.06 -9.53 7.29
C ALA A 75 7.71 -8.88 8.52
N SER A 76 7.02 -7.96 9.19
CA SER A 76 7.53 -7.23 10.36
C SER A 76 7.79 -8.12 11.58
N GLN A 77 7.06 -9.24 11.71
CA GLN A 77 7.23 -10.18 12.82
C GLN A 77 8.64 -10.76 12.88
N ALA A 78 9.30 -10.92 11.72
CA ALA A 78 10.67 -11.42 11.62
C ALA A 78 11.74 -10.34 11.86
N VAL A 79 11.41 -9.05 11.72
CA VAL A 79 12.39 -7.95 11.69
C VAL A 79 12.37 -7.12 12.98
N GLY A 80 11.18 -6.75 13.45
CA GLY A 80 10.97 -6.10 14.73
C GLY A 80 9.89 -5.02 14.76
N ARG A 81 9.83 -4.30 15.89
CA ARG A 81 8.76 -3.34 16.18
C ARG A 81 8.69 -2.15 15.23
N SER A 82 9.82 -1.64 14.71
CA SER A 82 9.82 -0.48 13.80
C SER A 82 9.09 -0.77 12.49
N THR A 83 9.28 -1.97 11.94
CA THR A 83 8.54 -2.43 10.75
C THR A 83 7.07 -2.71 11.04
N ALA A 84 6.74 -3.08 12.29
CA ALA A 84 5.35 -3.26 12.69
C ALA A 84 4.61 -1.92 12.76
N VAL A 85 5.26 -0.86 13.23
CA VAL A 85 4.70 0.51 13.21
C VAL A 85 4.41 0.94 11.78
N LEU A 86 5.35 0.77 10.85
CA LEU A 86 5.13 1.04 9.41
C LEU A 86 3.91 0.27 8.86
N ALA A 87 3.80 -1.02 9.20
CA ALA A 87 2.66 -1.84 8.77
C ALA A 87 1.33 -1.33 9.33
N TRP A 88 1.29 -0.98 10.61
CA TRP A 88 0.09 -0.41 11.22
C TRP A 88 -0.26 0.97 10.65
N SER A 89 0.72 1.85 10.42
CA SER A 89 0.51 3.12 9.72
C SER A 89 -0.08 2.91 8.33
N THR A 90 0.37 1.87 7.60
CA THR A 90 -0.21 1.50 6.31
C THR A 90 -1.66 1.03 6.46
N LEU A 91 -1.95 0.17 7.44
CA LEU A 91 -3.30 -0.34 7.68
C LEU A 91 -4.29 0.74 8.10
N LEU A 92 -3.84 1.76 8.83
CA LEU A 92 -4.62 2.94 9.18
C LEU A 92 -5.06 3.75 7.95
N GLY A 93 -4.48 3.50 6.77
CA GLY A 93 -4.92 4.10 5.52
C GLY A 93 -6.31 3.69 5.10
N ALA A 94 -6.71 2.45 5.39
CA ALA A 94 -8.07 2.02 5.10
C ALA A 94 -9.12 2.87 5.83
N PRO A 95 -9.12 2.99 7.18
CA PRO A 95 -10.06 3.87 7.86
C PRO A 95 -9.85 5.36 7.52
N ALA A 96 -8.61 5.82 7.28
CA ALA A 96 -8.37 7.21 6.90
C ALA A 96 -8.99 7.55 5.53
N SER A 97 -8.89 6.67 4.53
CA SER A 97 -9.57 6.85 3.24
C SER A 97 -11.08 6.82 3.40
N LEU A 98 -11.61 5.87 4.18
CA LEU A 98 -13.05 5.81 4.44
C LEU A 98 -13.59 7.08 5.13
N MET A 99 -12.85 7.63 6.09
CA MET A 99 -13.19 8.89 6.74
C MET A 99 -13.05 10.08 5.79
N SER A 100 -11.98 10.14 5.00
CA SER A 100 -11.72 11.23 4.05
C SER A 100 -12.81 11.33 3.00
N TYR A 101 -13.14 10.24 2.31
CA TYR A 101 -14.15 10.27 1.25
C TYR A 101 -15.58 10.14 1.79
N GLY A 102 -15.79 9.35 2.84
CA GLY A 102 -17.12 9.15 3.43
C GLY A 102 -17.63 10.36 4.20
N GLY A 103 -16.74 11.27 4.63
CA GLY A 103 -17.09 12.53 5.27
C GLY A 103 -17.61 13.60 4.32
N VAL A 104 -17.35 13.47 3.00
CA VAL A 104 -17.71 14.50 2.02
C VAL A 104 -19.20 14.77 2.01
N GLY A 105 -19.57 16.03 2.18
CA GLY A 105 -20.96 16.48 2.13
C GLY A 105 -21.73 16.25 3.43
N LEU A 106 -21.09 15.73 4.49
CA LEU A 106 -21.68 15.65 5.83
C LEU A 106 -21.53 16.96 6.63
N GLY A 107 -20.69 17.90 6.16
CA GLY A 107 -20.42 19.17 6.83
C GLY A 107 -19.50 19.02 8.04
N ASP A 108 -19.33 20.10 8.80
CA ASP A 108 -18.50 20.09 10.00
C ASP A 108 -18.99 19.09 11.07
N PRO A 109 -18.10 18.33 11.75
CA PRO A 109 -16.63 18.39 11.67
C PRO A 109 -16.04 17.41 10.63
N TRP A 110 -16.85 16.74 9.81
CA TRP A 110 -16.40 15.67 8.93
C TRP A 110 -15.52 16.15 7.78
N ASP A 111 -15.75 17.38 7.31
CA ASP A 111 -14.93 18.01 6.28
C ASP A 111 -13.46 18.19 6.71
N LEU A 112 -13.17 18.19 8.03
CA LEU A 112 -11.79 18.22 8.55
C LEU A 112 -10.99 16.96 8.22
N PHE A 113 -11.65 15.84 7.92
CA PHE A 113 -11.00 14.59 7.54
C PHE A 113 -10.67 14.52 6.05
N TRP A 114 -11.11 15.49 5.25
CA TRP A 114 -10.77 15.55 3.84
C TRP A 114 -9.26 15.63 3.64
N GLY A 115 -8.72 14.68 2.88
CA GLY A 115 -7.28 14.59 2.65
C GLY A 115 -6.49 14.01 3.83
N ALA A 116 -7.13 13.36 4.81
CA ALA A 116 -6.46 12.65 5.91
C ALA A 116 -5.41 11.62 5.44
N GLU A 117 -5.51 11.18 4.19
CA GLU A 117 -4.54 10.30 3.52
C GLU A 117 -3.15 10.94 3.40
N ILE A 118 -3.08 12.28 3.26
CA ILE A 118 -1.81 13.03 3.08
C ILE A 118 -0.92 12.91 4.32
N PRO A 119 -1.35 13.34 5.54
CA PRO A 119 -0.53 13.21 6.73
C PRO A 119 -0.21 11.75 7.05
N LEU A 120 -1.12 10.83 6.71
CA LEU A 120 -0.87 9.41 6.91
C LEU A 120 0.23 8.87 5.98
N LEU A 121 0.20 9.17 4.68
CA LEU A 121 1.24 8.70 3.76
C LEU A 121 2.59 9.35 4.08
N LEU A 122 2.61 10.60 4.56
CA LEU A 122 3.82 11.20 5.14
C LEU A 122 4.32 10.41 6.35
N ALA A 123 3.43 9.99 7.25
CA ALA A 123 3.80 9.14 8.38
C ALA A 123 4.36 7.78 7.91
N VAL A 124 3.79 7.18 6.86
CA VAL A 124 4.31 5.96 6.22
C VAL A 124 5.72 6.20 5.67
N CYS A 125 5.96 7.30 4.97
CA CYS A 125 7.28 7.68 4.48
C CYS A 125 8.31 7.76 5.62
N VAL A 126 7.99 8.50 6.69
CA VAL A 126 8.88 8.65 7.86
C VAL A 126 9.12 7.30 8.53
N CYS A 127 8.08 6.51 8.74
CA CYS A 127 8.19 5.18 9.33
C CYS A 127 9.06 4.24 8.47
N GLY A 128 8.95 4.29 7.14
CA GLY A 128 9.75 3.50 6.21
C GLY A 128 11.22 3.85 6.31
N ALA A 129 11.55 5.13 6.20
CA ALA A 129 12.91 5.64 6.37
C ALA A 129 13.53 5.22 7.71
N VAL A 130 12.82 5.43 8.82
CA VAL A 130 13.29 5.07 10.16
C VAL A 130 13.43 3.55 10.31
N ALA A 131 12.47 2.77 9.82
CA ALA A 131 12.52 1.31 9.89
C ALA A 131 13.71 0.74 9.11
N GLY A 132 13.98 1.27 7.91
CA GLY A 132 15.14 0.89 7.10
C GLY A 132 16.47 1.18 7.80
N VAL A 133 16.65 2.39 8.31
CA VAL A 133 17.88 2.77 9.05
C VAL A 133 18.08 1.89 10.29
N LEU A 134 17.03 1.65 11.08
CA LEU A 134 17.11 0.80 12.26
C LEU A 134 17.38 -0.67 11.91
N ALA A 135 16.81 -1.17 10.81
CA ALA A 135 17.05 -2.53 10.34
C ALA A 135 18.50 -2.73 9.90
N TYR A 136 19.07 -1.74 9.19
CA TYR A 136 20.49 -1.70 8.81
C TYR A 136 21.40 -1.69 10.04
N ARG A 137 21.20 -0.74 10.96
CA ARG A 137 22.07 -0.57 12.15
C ARG A 137 22.08 -1.77 13.09
N ARG A 138 21.01 -2.56 13.11
CA ARG A 138 20.89 -3.75 13.96
C ARG A 138 21.39 -5.03 13.27
N HIS A 139 21.82 -4.95 12.01
CA HIS A 139 22.26 -6.09 11.19
C HIS A 139 21.26 -7.26 11.18
N ARG A 140 19.96 -6.96 11.28
CA ARG A 140 18.90 -7.98 11.36
C ARG A 140 18.46 -8.52 10.00
N VAL A 141 18.78 -7.79 8.95
CA VAL A 141 18.32 -8.05 7.58
C VAL A 141 19.45 -7.73 6.59
N PRO A 142 19.40 -8.28 5.37
CA PRO A 142 20.31 -7.89 4.30
C PRO A 142 20.28 -6.39 4.01
N VAL A 143 21.43 -5.82 3.60
CA VAL A 143 21.57 -4.38 3.31
C VAL A 143 20.56 -3.91 2.26
N TRP A 144 20.34 -4.68 1.20
CA TRP A 144 19.38 -4.34 0.15
C TRP A 144 17.94 -4.21 0.69
N TRP A 145 17.58 -5.02 1.70
CA TRP A 145 16.24 -5.01 2.27
C TRP A 145 16.04 -3.77 3.15
N ALA A 146 17.05 -3.42 3.94
CA ALA A 146 17.06 -2.18 4.72
C ALA A 146 17.07 -0.93 3.83
N ALA A 147 17.82 -0.97 2.72
CA ALA A 147 17.85 0.10 1.73
C ALA A 147 16.50 0.27 1.04
N LEU A 148 15.83 -0.82 0.67
CA LEU A 148 14.50 -0.79 0.07
C LEU A 148 13.47 -0.19 1.04
N LEU A 149 13.44 -0.60 2.32
CA LEU A 149 12.60 0.09 3.32
C LEU A 149 12.92 1.58 3.44
N ALA A 150 14.20 1.95 3.44
CA ALA A 150 14.59 3.35 3.55
C ALA A 150 14.18 4.16 2.31
N ALA A 151 13.96 3.50 1.17
CA ALA A 151 13.54 4.10 -0.09
C ALA A 151 12.02 4.33 -0.18
N THR A 152 11.21 3.89 0.80
CA THR A 152 9.75 4.09 0.80
C THR A 152 9.30 5.52 0.47
N PRO A 153 9.91 6.60 1.02
CA PRO A 153 9.56 7.96 0.61
C PRO A 153 9.74 8.22 -0.89
N VAL A 154 10.87 7.76 -1.45
CA VAL A 154 11.18 7.92 -2.87
C VAL A 154 10.20 7.12 -3.72
N VAL A 155 9.87 5.89 -3.33
CA VAL A 155 8.91 5.05 -4.05
C VAL A 155 7.51 5.66 -4.05
N ILE A 156 7.04 6.19 -2.91
CA ILE A 156 5.73 6.84 -2.80
C ILE A 156 5.66 8.10 -3.68
N VAL A 157 6.69 8.96 -3.61
CA VAL A 157 6.77 10.19 -4.42
C VAL A 157 6.88 9.85 -5.91
N ALA A 158 7.73 8.90 -6.29
CA ALA A 158 7.88 8.46 -7.67
C ALA A 158 6.58 7.84 -8.20
N GLY A 159 5.90 7.02 -7.42
CA GLY A 159 4.59 6.47 -7.77
C GLY A 159 3.56 7.57 -8.01
N THR A 160 3.49 8.57 -7.12
CA THR A 160 2.61 9.73 -7.32
C THR A 160 2.93 10.47 -8.60
N ALA A 161 4.21 10.75 -8.87
CA ALA A 161 4.66 11.50 -10.04
C ALA A 161 4.36 10.74 -11.34
N VAL A 162 4.71 9.46 -11.42
CA VAL A 162 4.52 8.60 -12.60
C VAL A 162 3.05 8.49 -13.00
N PHE A 163 2.16 8.38 -12.01
CA PHE A 163 0.72 8.28 -12.26
C PHE A 163 0.00 9.63 -12.19
N SER A 164 0.73 10.70 -11.88
CA SER A 164 0.24 12.07 -11.72
C SER A 164 -0.98 12.21 -10.81
N TYR A 165 -1.13 11.32 -9.82
CA TYR A 165 -2.32 11.29 -8.99
C TYR A 165 -2.11 10.63 -7.63
N PHE A 166 -2.70 11.25 -6.62
CA PHE A 166 -2.65 10.87 -5.21
C PHE A 166 -4.05 10.47 -4.71
N PRO A 167 -4.21 9.43 -3.88
CA PRO A 167 -3.18 8.56 -3.30
C PRO A 167 -2.87 7.31 -4.16
N HIS A 168 -3.60 7.10 -5.26
CA HIS A 168 -3.54 5.84 -6.00
C HIS A 168 -2.13 5.55 -6.55
N GLY A 169 -1.47 6.54 -7.17
CA GLY A 169 -0.11 6.39 -7.69
C GLY A 169 0.90 5.97 -6.61
N SER A 170 0.79 6.56 -5.42
CA SER A 170 1.59 6.18 -4.24
C SER A 170 1.43 4.71 -3.90
N LEU A 171 0.19 4.21 -3.88
CA LEU A 171 -0.11 2.83 -3.50
C LEU A 171 0.28 1.81 -4.57
N VAL A 172 0.27 2.20 -5.85
CA VAL A 172 0.81 1.36 -6.91
C VAL A 172 2.31 1.10 -6.66
N GLY A 173 3.10 2.16 -6.52
CA GLY A 173 4.55 2.05 -6.27
C GLY A 173 4.84 1.34 -4.95
N TYR A 174 4.21 1.79 -3.87
CA TYR A 174 4.42 1.23 -2.53
C TYR A 174 4.02 -0.24 -2.43
N GLY A 175 2.93 -0.66 -3.09
CA GLY A 175 2.52 -2.07 -3.09
C GLY A 175 3.52 -2.98 -3.82
N VAL A 176 4.21 -2.50 -4.86
CA VAL A 176 5.29 -3.22 -5.53
C VAL A 176 6.51 -3.34 -4.60
N GLU A 177 6.90 -2.26 -3.93
CA GLU A 177 7.97 -2.27 -2.94
C GLU A 177 7.71 -3.28 -1.82
N VAL A 178 6.51 -3.24 -1.21
CA VAL A 178 6.13 -4.16 -0.13
C VAL A 178 6.08 -5.61 -0.62
N ALA A 179 5.70 -5.85 -1.88
CA ALA A 179 5.77 -7.19 -2.44
C ALA A 179 7.22 -7.72 -2.52
N ALA A 180 8.17 -6.89 -2.95
CA ALA A 180 9.58 -7.24 -2.98
C ALA A 180 10.14 -7.50 -1.58
N LEU A 181 9.80 -6.66 -0.60
CA LEU A 181 10.17 -6.85 0.81
C LEU A 181 9.63 -8.19 1.37
N ALA A 182 8.38 -8.53 1.06
CA ALA A 182 7.74 -9.77 1.52
C ALA A 182 8.30 -11.04 0.86
N VAL A 183 8.88 -10.94 -0.35
CA VAL A 183 9.65 -12.04 -0.95
C VAL A 183 10.99 -12.20 -0.23
N GLY A 184 11.70 -11.09 0.03
CA GLY A 184 13.00 -11.09 0.71
C GLY A 184 13.03 -11.77 2.07
N VAL A 185 12.01 -11.51 2.91
CA VAL A 185 11.93 -12.11 4.26
C VAL A 185 11.83 -13.63 4.20
N ARG A 186 11.09 -14.19 3.23
CA ARG A 186 10.93 -15.64 3.08
C ARG A 186 12.25 -16.33 2.71
N SER A 187 13.05 -15.71 1.85
CA SER A 187 14.35 -16.25 1.45
C SER A 187 15.34 -16.29 2.62
N ALA A 188 15.32 -15.28 3.50
CA ALA A 188 16.22 -15.22 4.66
C ALA A 188 15.91 -16.30 5.71
N THR A 189 14.63 -16.60 5.95
CA THR A 189 14.22 -17.63 6.92
C THR A 189 14.57 -19.06 6.48
N VAL A 190 14.64 -19.33 5.17
CA VAL A 190 15.01 -20.66 4.64
C VAL A 190 16.51 -20.94 4.79
N SER A 191 17.36 -19.93 4.63
CA SER A 191 18.83 -20.10 4.73
C SER A 191 19.35 -20.36 6.15
N THR A 192 18.56 -20.06 7.18
CA THR A 192 18.95 -20.23 8.60
C THR A 192 18.45 -21.55 9.21
N GLY A 193 17.70 -22.37 8.44
CA GLY A 193 17.22 -23.67 8.87
C GLY A 193 18.30 -24.75 8.81
N GLU A 194 19.06 -24.83 9.90
CA GLU A 194 19.66 -26.02 10.54
C GLU A 194 20.44 -27.06 9.68
N PRO A 195 21.73 -27.31 9.98
CA PRO A 195 22.48 -28.39 9.34
C PRO A 195 21.78 -29.71 9.63
N ALA A 196 21.54 -30.51 8.59
CA ALA A 196 21.00 -31.85 8.68
C ALA A 196 21.68 -32.58 9.85
N SER A 197 20.93 -32.85 10.91
CA SER A 197 21.39 -33.70 12.00
C SER A 197 21.68 -35.06 11.39
N SER A 198 22.94 -35.29 11.05
CA SER A 198 23.47 -36.60 10.76
C SER A 198 23.37 -37.38 12.06
N HIS A 199 22.21 -37.97 12.31
CA HIS A 199 22.07 -39.01 13.32
C HIS A 199 23.02 -40.13 12.92
N GLY A 200 24.20 -40.08 13.52
CA GLY A 200 25.14 -41.17 13.55
C GLY A 200 24.40 -42.39 14.09
N VAL A 201 24.26 -43.38 13.22
CA VAL A 201 23.93 -44.74 13.58
C VAL A 201 25.04 -45.21 14.52
N ALA A 202 24.80 -45.14 15.82
CA ALA A 202 25.68 -45.70 16.82
C ALA A 202 25.68 -47.22 16.62
N GLY A 203 26.80 -47.72 16.11
CA GLY A 203 27.03 -49.14 15.91
C GLY A 203 27.01 -49.89 17.25
N SER A 204 26.20 -50.93 17.29
CA SER A 204 26.18 -51.96 18.31
C SER A 204 27.50 -52.76 18.29
N ARG A 205 28.20 -52.84 19.42
CA ARG A 205 29.02 -54.00 19.82
C ARG A 205 28.99 -54.14 21.33
#